data_AF-A0A970BXR8-F1
#
_entry.id   AF-A0A970BXR8-F1
#
_cell.length_a   1.000
_cell.length_b   1.000
_cell.length_c   1.000
_cell.angle_alpha   90.00
_cell.angle_beta   90.00
_cell.angle_gamma   90.00
#
_symmetry.space_group_name_H-M   'P 1'
#
loop_
_entity.id
_entity.type
_entity.pdbx_description
1 polymer ?
#
loop_
_entity_poly.entity_id
_entity_poly.type
_entity_poly.pdbx_seq_one_letter_code
_entity_poly.pdbx_strand_id
1 'polypeptide(L)'
;MTLRERLVASVTDIRDRGRRLVELNLELLVTELKEKGRKFGAAIGLFVTAGLLALYAIGFALATIVVLIHLALPLWASLLIVTVALFVVVAILVLVGRDQLRKIGTPQPEAAVAEAKATADMLTSNVRQTADGVRARLRPTRRGRAADVLPPRPSDGPPPGGPSGPDAPTPGSPPPGFPPPPASPPSAGATGPGSAGAASTRTGES
;
A
#
# COMPACT_ATOMS: atom_id res chain seq x y z
N MET A 1 -25.21 -28.06 -32.00
CA MET A 1 -24.84 -27.22 -30.83
C MET A 1 -25.46 -25.84 -30.97
N THR A 2 -26.38 -25.51 -30.09
CA THR A 2 -27.09 -24.24 -30.09
C THR A 2 -26.18 -23.12 -29.56
N LEU A 3 -26.42 -21.85 -29.94
CA LEU A 3 -25.61 -20.70 -29.50
C LEU A 3 -25.47 -20.59 -27.97
N ARG A 4 -26.48 -21.06 -27.24
CA ARG A 4 -26.57 -21.02 -25.78
C ARG A 4 -25.53 -21.93 -25.13
N GLU A 5 -25.30 -23.12 -25.68
CA GLU A 5 -24.29 -24.06 -25.20
C GLU A 5 -22.86 -23.49 -25.33
N ARG A 6 -22.58 -22.77 -26.42
CA ARG A 6 -21.26 -22.16 -26.67
C ARG A 6 -20.96 -21.00 -25.70
N LEU A 7 -21.97 -20.19 -25.39
CA LEU A 7 -21.86 -19.11 -24.40
C LEU A 7 -21.65 -19.66 -22.99
N VAL A 8 -22.41 -20.69 -22.60
CA VAL A 8 -22.27 -21.35 -21.29
C VAL A 8 -20.89 -21.99 -21.16
N ALA A 9 -20.40 -22.66 -22.20
CA ALA A 9 -19.07 -23.25 -22.20
C ALA A 9 -17.96 -22.20 -22.04
N SER A 10 -18.07 -21.05 -22.74
CA SER A 10 -17.05 -19.99 -22.70
C SER A 10 -16.99 -19.29 -21.33
N VAL A 11 -18.14 -19.03 -20.70
CA VAL A 11 -18.19 -18.41 -19.36
C VAL A 11 -17.61 -19.36 -18.31
N THR A 12 -17.92 -20.65 -18.43
CA THR A 12 -17.38 -21.68 -17.52
C THR A 12 -15.87 -21.80 -17.68
N ASP A 13 -15.35 -21.84 -18.91
CA ASP A 13 -13.90 -21.90 -19.17
C ASP A 13 -13.16 -20.66 -18.66
N ILE A 14 -13.72 -19.45 -18.82
CA ILE A 14 -13.13 -18.22 -18.26
C ILE A 14 -13.11 -18.26 -16.73
N ARG A 15 -14.18 -18.77 -16.10
CA ARG A 15 -14.25 -18.93 -14.64
C ARG A 15 -13.22 -19.94 -14.15
N ASP A 16 -13.07 -21.05 -14.83
CA ASP A 16 -12.14 -22.11 -14.45
C ASP A 16 -10.68 -21.69 -14.64
N ARG A 17 -10.36 -20.97 -15.73
CA ARG A 17 -9.05 -20.35 -15.93
C ARG A 17 -8.75 -19.30 -14.85
N GLY A 18 -9.71 -18.44 -14.53
CA GLY A 18 -9.57 -17.47 -13.46
C GLY A 18 -9.30 -18.13 -12.11
N ARG A 19 -9.98 -19.24 -11.81
CA ARG A 19 -9.79 -20.01 -10.58
C ARG A 19 -8.38 -20.61 -10.48
N ARG A 20 -7.88 -21.19 -11.58
CA ARG A 20 -6.51 -21.74 -11.65
C ARG A 20 -5.42 -20.68 -11.43
N LEU A 21 -5.56 -19.47 -11.99
CA LEU A 21 -4.59 -18.39 -11.75
C LEU A 21 -4.56 -17.94 -10.29
N VAL A 22 -5.72 -17.90 -9.65
CA VAL A 22 -5.82 -17.56 -8.22
C VAL A 22 -5.17 -18.65 -7.38
N GLU A 23 -5.44 -19.93 -7.67
CA GLU A 23 -4.81 -21.05 -6.97
C GLU A 23 -3.28 -21.03 -7.11
N LEU A 24 -2.75 -20.80 -8.32
CA LEU A 24 -1.31 -20.72 -8.56
C LEU A 24 -0.64 -19.56 -7.79
N ASN A 25 -1.24 -18.36 -7.82
CA ASN A 25 -0.70 -17.22 -7.08
C ASN A 25 -0.82 -17.40 -5.57
N LEU A 26 -1.87 -18.06 -5.08
CA LEU A 26 -2.01 -18.37 -3.66
C LEU A 26 -0.98 -19.40 -3.21
N GLU A 27 -0.69 -20.42 -4.01
CA GLU A 27 0.30 -21.45 -3.64
C GLU A 27 1.72 -20.85 -3.56
N LEU A 28 2.05 -19.96 -4.49
CA LEU A 28 3.28 -19.16 -4.48
C LEU A 28 3.32 -18.17 -3.31
N LEU A 29 2.21 -17.47 -3.05
CA LEU A 29 2.14 -16.51 -1.95
C LEU A 29 2.20 -17.21 -0.60
N VAL A 30 1.55 -18.36 -0.44
CA VAL A 30 1.59 -19.14 0.80
C VAL A 30 2.99 -19.68 1.05
N THR A 31 3.70 -20.13 0.01
CA THR A 31 5.09 -20.58 0.17
C THR A 31 6.03 -19.43 0.53
N GLU A 32 5.93 -18.29 -0.16
CA GLU A 32 6.74 -17.11 0.15
C GLU A 32 6.38 -16.50 1.52
N LEU A 33 5.09 -16.45 1.87
CA LEU A 33 4.61 -15.98 3.17
C LEU A 33 5.00 -16.93 4.29
N LYS A 34 5.06 -18.24 4.05
CA LYS A 34 5.59 -19.21 5.02
C LYS A 34 7.08 -19.00 5.22
N GLU A 35 7.82 -18.71 4.17
CA GLU A 35 9.27 -18.49 4.26
C GLU A 35 9.63 -17.15 4.94
N LYS A 36 8.94 -16.07 4.57
CA LYS A 36 9.00 -14.76 5.25
C LYS A 36 8.48 -14.88 6.68
N GLY A 37 7.32 -15.49 6.87
CA GLY A 37 6.66 -15.70 8.15
C GLY A 37 7.46 -16.54 9.12
N ARG A 38 8.23 -17.53 8.66
CA ARG A 38 9.13 -18.31 9.52
C ARG A 38 10.26 -17.46 10.09
N LYS A 39 10.87 -16.60 9.28
CA LYS A 39 11.96 -15.71 9.73
C LYS A 39 11.42 -14.64 10.70
N PHE A 40 10.31 -13.99 10.35
CA PHE A 40 9.67 -13.00 11.22
C PHE A 40 9.12 -13.64 12.50
N GLY A 41 8.48 -14.81 12.41
CA GLY A 41 7.96 -15.54 13.55
C GLY A 41 9.04 -16.01 14.51
N ALA A 42 10.18 -16.49 14.00
CA ALA A 42 11.33 -16.85 14.82
C ALA A 42 11.92 -15.63 15.54
N ALA A 43 12.06 -14.50 14.84
CA ALA A 43 12.55 -13.27 15.45
C ALA A 43 11.61 -12.77 16.55
N ILE A 44 10.30 -12.72 16.29
CA ILE A 44 9.30 -12.31 17.27
C ILE A 44 9.32 -13.28 18.48
N GLY A 45 9.35 -14.59 18.23
CA GLY A 45 9.41 -15.60 19.30
C GLY A 45 10.66 -15.44 20.19
N LEU A 46 11.81 -15.19 19.58
CA LEU A 46 13.06 -14.98 20.32
C LEU A 46 13.03 -13.67 21.10
N PHE A 47 12.52 -12.57 20.53
CA PHE A 47 12.41 -11.29 21.22
C PHE A 47 11.42 -11.32 22.40
N VAL A 48 10.28 -12.00 22.25
CA VAL A 48 9.32 -12.18 23.36
C VAL A 48 9.97 -12.98 24.49
N THR A 49 10.63 -14.08 24.15
CA THR A 49 11.31 -14.94 25.14
C THR A 49 12.46 -14.19 25.81
N ALA A 50 13.30 -13.49 25.04
CA ALA A 50 14.40 -12.68 25.56
C ALA A 50 13.89 -11.54 26.46
N GLY A 51 12.80 -10.88 26.07
CA GLY A 51 12.16 -9.84 26.88
C GLY A 51 11.66 -10.39 28.22
N LEU A 52 11.02 -11.57 28.21
CA LEU A 52 10.55 -12.21 29.44
C LEU A 52 11.71 -12.63 30.35
N LEU A 53 12.78 -13.22 29.78
CA LEU A 53 13.98 -13.58 30.54
C LEU A 53 14.70 -12.34 31.09
N ALA A 54 14.79 -11.26 30.31
CA ALA A 54 15.35 -9.99 30.78
C ALA A 54 14.53 -9.41 31.93
N LEU A 55 13.19 -9.50 31.88
CA LEU A 55 12.32 -9.07 32.97
C LEU A 55 12.59 -9.87 34.26
N TYR A 56 12.71 -11.20 34.16
CA TYR A 56 13.08 -12.03 35.30
C TYR A 56 14.49 -11.70 35.82
N ALA A 57 15.47 -11.53 34.94
CA ALA A 57 16.84 -11.20 35.32
C ALA A 57 16.92 -9.87 36.08
N ILE A 58 16.17 -8.84 35.64
CA ILE A 58 16.04 -7.57 36.36
C ILE A 58 15.42 -7.80 37.74
N GLY A 59 14.34 -8.59 37.83
CA GLY A 59 13.70 -8.93 39.11
C GLY A 59 14.66 -9.60 40.10
N PHE A 60 15.43 -10.59 39.65
CA PHE A 60 16.45 -11.25 40.46
C PHE A 60 17.58 -10.30 40.86
N ALA A 61 18.06 -9.46 39.94
CA ALA A 61 19.09 -8.47 40.23
C ALA A 61 18.63 -7.47 41.31
N LEU A 62 17.39 -6.98 41.22
CA LEU A 62 16.81 -6.11 42.24
C LEU A 62 16.68 -6.84 43.58
N ALA A 63 16.23 -8.09 43.60
CA ALA A 63 16.19 -8.89 44.82
C ALA A 63 17.58 -9.07 45.45
N THR A 64 18.61 -9.33 44.64
CA THR A 64 20.01 -9.41 45.11
C THR A 64 20.48 -8.08 45.71
N ILE A 65 20.17 -6.94 45.07
CA ILE A 65 20.51 -5.62 45.60
C ILE A 65 19.81 -5.39 46.95
N VAL A 66 18.53 -5.72 47.06
CA VAL A 66 17.78 -5.61 48.32
C VAL A 66 18.43 -6.44 49.41
N VAL A 67 18.81 -7.69 49.12
CA VAL A 67 19.48 -8.57 50.08
C VAL A 67 20.84 -8.00 50.50
N LEU A 68 21.64 -7.49 49.55
CA LEU A 68 22.93 -6.87 49.84
C LEU A 68 22.79 -5.65 50.76
N ILE A 69 21.80 -4.80 50.53
CA ILE A 69 21.53 -3.63 51.39
C ILE A 69 20.95 -4.08 52.74
N HIS A 70 20.16 -5.15 52.75
CA HIS A 70 19.57 -5.70 53.97
C HIS A 70 20.64 -6.20 54.97
N LEU A 71 21.86 -6.54 54.53
CA LEU A 71 22.95 -6.84 55.45
C LEU A 71 23.33 -5.65 56.36
N ALA A 72 23.03 -4.41 55.95
CA ALA A 72 23.31 -3.19 56.71
C ALA A 72 22.06 -2.54 57.34
N LEU A 73 20.87 -2.75 56.76
CA LEU A 73 19.62 -2.08 57.13
C LEU A 73 18.45 -3.09 57.26
N PRO A 74 17.34 -2.77 57.92
CA PRO A 74 16.15 -3.63 57.89
C PRO A 74 15.56 -3.76 56.46
N LEU A 75 14.88 -4.88 56.21
CA LEU A 75 14.39 -5.25 54.87
C LEU A 75 13.44 -4.19 54.27
N TRP A 76 12.56 -3.61 55.08
CA TRP A 76 11.61 -2.59 54.64
C TRP A 76 12.30 -1.33 54.11
N ALA A 77 13.37 -0.87 54.78
CA ALA A 77 14.15 0.29 54.34
C ALA A 77 14.92 0.00 53.04
N SER A 78 15.47 -1.21 52.92
CA SER A 78 16.17 -1.67 51.71
C SER A 78 15.24 -1.68 50.49
N LEU A 79 14.03 -2.21 50.65
CA LEU A 79 13.00 -2.18 49.60
C LEU A 79 12.63 -0.74 49.18
N LEU A 80 12.46 0.18 50.14
CA LEU A 80 12.17 1.58 49.84
C LEU A 80 13.28 2.25 49.03
N ILE A 81 14.54 2.07 49.44
CA ILE A 81 15.71 2.67 48.76
C ILE A 81 15.80 2.18 47.32
N VAL A 82 15.71 0.86 47.10
CA VAL A 82 15.79 0.27 45.76
C VAL A 82 14.61 0.73 44.90
N THR A 83 13.41 0.86 45.47
CA THR A 83 12.23 1.37 44.76
C THR A 83 12.45 2.80 44.29
N VAL A 84 12.93 3.70 45.17
CA VAL A 84 13.21 5.09 44.80
C VAL A 84 14.29 5.16 43.71
N ALA A 85 15.37 4.39 43.85
CA ALA A 85 16.42 4.31 42.83
C ALA A 85 15.87 3.85 41.47
N LEU A 86 14.98 2.86 41.45
CA LEU A 86 14.36 2.37 40.23
C LEU A 86 13.46 3.43 39.59
N PHE A 87 12.68 4.19 40.37
CA PHE A 87 11.88 5.30 39.86
C PHE A 87 12.74 6.37 39.18
N VAL A 88 13.92 6.67 39.74
CA VAL A 88 14.88 7.60 39.11
C VAL A 88 15.37 7.05 37.77
N VAL A 89 15.75 5.77 37.72
CA VAL A 89 16.17 5.13 36.46
C VAL A 89 15.05 5.16 35.42
N VAL A 90 13.82 4.79 35.81
CA VAL A 90 12.65 4.84 34.92
C VAL A 90 12.39 6.26 34.42
N ALA A 91 12.45 7.27 35.28
CA ALA A 91 12.26 8.66 34.88
C ALA A 91 13.30 9.09 33.82
N ILE A 92 14.57 8.72 34.00
CA ILE A 92 15.64 8.99 33.03
C ILE A 92 15.38 8.25 31.72
N LEU A 93 15.06 6.95 31.77
CA LEU A 93 14.77 6.15 30.58
C LEU A 93 13.56 6.70 29.80
N VAL A 94 12.51 7.15 30.49
CA VAL A 94 11.35 7.79 29.87
C VAL A 94 11.74 9.11 29.21
N LEU A 95 12.54 9.95 29.87
CA LEU A 95 13.02 11.21 29.28
C LEU A 95 13.86 10.96 28.03
N VAL A 96 14.84 10.05 28.12
CA VAL A 96 15.72 9.70 27.00
C VAL A 96 14.94 9.05 25.87
N GLY A 97 14.04 8.12 26.18
CA GLY A 97 13.17 7.47 25.20
C GLY A 97 12.24 8.46 24.50
N ARG A 98 11.67 9.41 25.25
CA ARG A 98 10.87 10.50 24.68
C ARG A 98 11.67 11.37 23.73
N ASP A 99 12.91 11.70 24.09
CA ASP A 99 13.78 12.51 23.24
C ASP A 99 14.24 11.76 22.00
N GLN A 100 14.49 10.45 22.09
CA GLN A 100 14.75 9.61 20.92
C GLN A 100 13.54 9.54 19.99
N LEU A 101 12.32 9.34 20.53
CA LEU A 101 11.09 9.37 19.73
C LEU A 101 10.88 10.72 19.04
N ARG A 102 11.14 11.83 19.74
CA ARG A 102 11.06 13.19 19.16
C ARG A 102 12.07 13.41 18.04
N LYS A 103 13.29 12.87 18.17
CA LYS A 103 14.35 12.99 17.17
C LYS A 103 14.12 12.12 15.93
N ILE A 104 13.43 10.99 16.09
CA ILE A 104 13.14 10.06 14.98
C ILE A 104 12.03 10.62 14.06
N GLY A 105 11.44 11.77 14.37
CA GLY A 105 10.47 12.42 13.49
C GLY A 105 9.23 11.55 13.29
N THR A 106 8.66 11.05 14.38
CA THR A 106 7.37 10.38 14.32
C THR A 106 6.37 11.36 13.70
N PRO A 107 5.77 11.08 12.52
CA PRO A 107 4.67 11.88 12.03
C PRO A 107 3.67 11.92 13.18
N GLN A 108 3.31 13.13 13.62
CA GLN A 108 2.51 13.31 14.82
C GLN A 108 1.37 12.30 14.80
N PRO A 109 0.97 11.69 15.92
CA PRO A 109 -0.10 10.70 15.93
C PRO A 109 -1.36 11.20 15.19
N GLU A 110 -1.59 12.51 15.20
CA GLU A 110 -2.57 13.20 14.36
C GLU A 110 -2.34 13.05 12.85
N ALA A 111 -1.11 13.19 12.35
CA ALA A 111 -0.74 12.97 10.96
C ALA A 111 -0.84 11.48 10.56
N ALA A 112 -0.38 10.54 11.39
CA ALA A 112 -0.51 9.11 11.12
C ALA A 112 -1.99 8.65 11.15
N VAL A 113 -2.78 9.18 12.08
CA VAL A 113 -4.23 8.93 12.14
C VAL A 113 -4.96 9.65 11.00
N ALA A 114 -4.52 10.86 10.61
CA ALA A 114 -5.08 11.58 9.46
C ALA A 114 -4.76 10.86 8.15
N GLU A 115 -3.57 10.30 7.99
CA GLU A 115 -3.17 9.52 6.82
C GLU A 115 -3.91 8.18 6.77
N ALA A 116 -4.10 7.51 7.92
CA ALA A 116 -4.93 6.31 8.02
C ALA A 116 -6.41 6.61 7.70
N LYS A 117 -6.94 7.75 8.17
CA LYS A 117 -8.30 8.21 7.86
C LYS A 117 -8.44 8.58 6.38
N ALA A 118 -7.49 9.33 5.82
CA ALA A 118 -7.46 9.67 4.41
C ALA A 118 -7.39 8.43 3.52
N THR A 119 -6.65 7.40 3.95
CA THR A 119 -6.60 6.10 3.28
C THR A 119 -7.96 5.38 3.35
N ALA A 120 -8.62 5.40 4.51
CA ALA A 120 -9.97 4.83 4.67
C ALA A 120 -11.03 5.57 3.84
N ASP A 121 -10.94 6.89 3.77
CA ASP A 121 -11.83 7.74 2.98
C ASP A 121 -11.63 7.49 1.47
N MET A 122 -10.37 7.39 1.02
CA MET A 122 -10.02 7.03 -0.36
C MET A 122 -10.52 5.63 -0.75
N LEU A 123 -10.42 4.65 0.16
CA LEU A 123 -10.99 3.32 -0.08
C LEU A 123 -12.52 3.39 -0.19
N THR A 124 -13.17 4.13 0.70
CA THR A 124 -14.63 4.26 0.73
C THR A 124 -15.16 4.99 -0.51
N SER A 125 -14.46 6.02 -0.97
CA SER A 125 -14.80 6.74 -2.20
C SER A 125 -14.65 5.86 -3.44
N ASN A 126 -13.57 5.08 -3.53
CA ASN A 126 -13.33 4.16 -4.65
C ASN A 126 -14.37 3.02 -4.70
N VAL A 127 -14.78 2.50 -3.54
CA VAL A 127 -15.84 1.49 -3.44
C VAL A 127 -17.19 2.06 -3.90
N ARG A 128 -17.55 3.29 -3.49
CA ARG A 128 -18.79 3.95 -3.94
C ARG A 128 -18.78 4.22 -5.44
N GLN A 129 -17.68 4.74 -5.99
CA GLN A 129 -17.55 5.01 -7.42
C GLN A 129 -17.69 3.72 -8.26
N THR A 130 -17.14 2.61 -7.74
CA THR A 130 -17.29 1.29 -8.37
C THR A 130 -18.74 0.81 -8.30
N ALA A 131 -19.43 0.99 -7.17
CA ALA A 131 -20.83 0.60 -7.00
C ALA A 131 -21.78 1.40 -7.91
N ASP A 132 -21.58 2.71 -8.04
CA ASP A 132 -22.39 3.58 -8.89
C ASP A 132 -22.18 3.30 -10.38
N GLY A 133 -20.95 2.99 -10.79
CA GLY A 133 -20.63 2.55 -12.15
C GLY A 133 -21.33 1.25 -12.54
N VAL A 134 -21.41 0.29 -11.61
CA VAL A 134 -22.16 -0.96 -11.80
C VAL A 134 -23.67 -0.68 -11.88
N ARG A 135 -24.21 0.18 -10.99
CA ARG A 135 -25.64 0.52 -10.96
C ARG A 135 -26.12 1.28 -12.20
N ALA A 136 -25.27 2.13 -12.78
CA ALA A 136 -25.57 2.83 -14.02
C ALA A 136 -25.70 1.87 -15.21
N ARG A 137 -24.87 0.81 -15.26
CA ARG A 137 -24.96 -0.25 -16.28
C ARG A 137 -26.19 -1.14 -16.13
N LEU A 138 -26.78 -1.17 -14.93
CA LEU A 138 -27.99 -1.93 -14.62
C LEU A 138 -29.28 -1.13 -14.80
N ARG A 139 -29.24 0.16 -15.15
CA ARG A 139 -30.45 0.93 -15.48
C ARG A 139 -31.05 0.40 -16.79
N PRO A 140 -32.24 -0.23 -16.77
CA PRO A 140 -32.87 -0.68 -18.00
C PRO A 140 -33.37 0.54 -18.77
N THR A 141 -33.04 0.60 -20.07
CA THR A 141 -33.52 1.60 -21.03
C THR A 141 -35.03 1.45 -21.23
N ARG A 142 -35.85 1.91 -20.29
CA ARG A 142 -37.30 2.04 -20.45
C ARG A 142 -37.63 3.41 -21.06
N ARG A 143 -37.16 3.67 -22.28
CA ARG A 143 -37.45 4.92 -23.01
C ARG A 143 -37.79 4.74 -24.50
N GLY A 144 -38.40 3.62 -24.87
CA GLY A 144 -38.74 3.39 -26.29
C GLY A 144 -39.76 2.30 -26.58
N ARG A 145 -40.81 2.13 -25.76
CA ARG A 145 -41.91 1.19 -26.10
C ARG A 145 -43.32 1.78 -26.01
N ALA A 146 -43.47 3.05 -25.62
CA ALA A 146 -44.79 3.71 -25.52
C ALA A 146 -45.09 4.69 -26.68
N ALA A 147 -44.19 4.85 -27.65
CA ALA A 147 -44.35 5.83 -28.73
C ALA A 147 -44.66 5.22 -30.12
N ASP A 148 -44.76 3.89 -30.24
CA ASP A 148 -44.86 3.17 -31.54
C ASP A 148 -46.28 2.68 -31.91
N VAL A 149 -47.35 3.24 -31.33
CA VAL A 149 -48.73 2.88 -31.72
C VAL A 149 -49.56 4.13 -31.99
N LEU A 150 -49.28 4.81 -33.10
CA LEU A 150 -50.27 5.65 -33.78
C LEU A 150 -50.11 5.53 -35.32
N PRO A 151 -51.16 5.15 -36.07
CA PRO A 151 -51.13 4.98 -37.54
C PRO A 151 -51.20 6.31 -38.33
N PRO A 152 -50.97 6.31 -39.66
CA PRO A 152 -50.36 7.40 -40.42
C PRO A 152 -51.37 8.45 -40.93
N ARG A 153 -50.90 9.68 -41.14
CA ARG A 153 -51.60 10.67 -41.99
C ARG A 153 -51.09 10.59 -43.44
N PRO A 154 -51.97 10.53 -44.45
CA PRO A 154 -51.60 10.58 -45.87
C PRO A 154 -51.51 12.01 -46.42
N SER A 155 -50.64 12.17 -47.45
CA SER A 155 -50.41 13.32 -48.37
C SER A 155 -49.91 14.62 -47.74
N ASP A 156 -48.77 15.20 -48.15
CA ASP A 156 -48.57 15.83 -49.46
C ASP A 156 -47.11 15.80 -49.98
N GLY A 157 -46.95 15.38 -51.25
CA GLY A 157 -46.06 15.95 -52.29
C GLY A 157 -44.53 16.03 -52.12
N PRO A 158 -43.73 15.59 -53.13
CA PRO A 158 -42.29 15.86 -53.18
C PRO A 158 -41.99 17.24 -53.80
N PRO A 159 -41.11 18.07 -53.21
CA PRO A 159 -40.55 19.21 -53.93
C PRO A 159 -39.41 18.76 -54.87
N PRO A 160 -39.30 19.31 -56.10
CA PRO A 160 -38.26 18.95 -57.05
C PRO A 160 -36.95 19.72 -56.83
N GLY A 161 -35.83 19.03 -57.10
CA GLY A 161 -34.63 19.51 -57.79
C GLY A 161 -33.90 20.77 -57.30
N GLY A 162 -32.64 20.59 -56.88
CA GLY A 162 -31.63 21.64 -56.82
C GLY A 162 -30.22 21.05 -56.58
N PRO A 163 -29.23 21.28 -57.46
CA PRO A 163 -27.97 20.51 -57.50
C PRO A 163 -26.74 21.20 -56.87
N SER A 164 -25.72 20.37 -56.67
CA SER A 164 -24.28 20.69 -56.75
C SER A 164 -23.54 21.20 -55.51
N GLY A 165 -22.55 20.39 -55.11
CA GLY A 165 -21.40 20.82 -54.31
C GLY A 165 -20.53 19.61 -53.93
N PRO A 166 -19.53 19.24 -54.74
CA PRO A 166 -18.54 18.23 -54.35
C PRO A 166 -17.42 18.90 -53.57
N ASP A 167 -17.01 18.35 -52.43
CA ASP A 167 -15.60 18.27 -52.05
C ASP A 167 -15.41 17.22 -50.94
N ALA A 168 -14.36 16.44 -51.15
CA ALA A 168 -14.09 15.14 -50.58
C ALA A 168 -13.59 15.17 -49.11
N PRO A 169 -13.74 14.06 -48.38
CA PRO A 169 -12.78 13.68 -47.35
C PRO A 169 -11.68 12.78 -47.96
N THR A 170 -10.42 13.17 -47.78
CA THR A 170 -9.22 12.37 -48.06
C THR A 170 -8.45 12.06 -46.77
N PRO A 171 -7.54 11.08 -46.73
CA PRO A 171 -7.80 9.81 -46.03
C PRO A 171 -6.76 9.44 -44.95
N GLY A 172 -7.07 8.39 -44.18
CA GLY A 172 -6.09 7.33 -43.90
C GLY A 172 -5.38 7.36 -42.54
N SER A 173 -6.04 6.78 -41.53
CA SER A 173 -5.35 6.13 -40.40
C SER A 173 -4.57 4.90 -40.91
N PRO A 174 -3.37 4.59 -40.37
CA PRO A 174 -2.60 3.42 -40.78
C PRO A 174 -3.30 2.11 -40.38
N PRO A 175 -3.14 1.02 -41.16
CA PRO A 175 -3.73 -0.27 -40.84
C PRO A 175 -3.06 -0.93 -39.61
N PRO A 176 -3.80 -1.68 -38.78
CA PRO A 176 -3.24 -2.46 -37.69
C PRO A 176 -2.42 -3.64 -38.25
N GLY A 177 -1.15 -3.77 -37.87
CA GLY A 177 -0.34 -4.94 -38.26
C GLY A 177 1.19 -4.81 -38.28
N PHE A 178 1.78 -3.64 -38.03
CA PHE A 178 3.24 -3.50 -37.89
C PHE A 178 3.67 -3.48 -36.41
N PRO A 179 4.73 -4.21 -36.01
CA PRO A 179 5.31 -4.09 -34.68
C PRO A 179 5.96 -2.69 -34.49
N PRO A 180 5.98 -2.15 -33.25
CA PRO A 180 6.66 -0.89 -32.96
C PRO A 180 8.19 -1.03 -33.16
N PRO A 181 8.90 0.04 -33.57
CA PRO A 181 10.36 0.03 -33.62
C PRO A 181 10.96 -0.12 -32.21
N PRO A 182 12.10 -0.84 -32.05
CA PRO A 182 12.75 -1.03 -30.75
C PRO A 182 13.32 0.27 -30.17
N ALA A 183 13.29 0.37 -28.84
CA ALA A 183 13.69 1.53 -28.04
C ALA A 183 15.18 1.88 -28.20
N SER A 184 15.50 3.18 -28.23
CA SER A 184 16.87 3.70 -28.20
C SER A 184 17.51 3.53 -26.80
N PRO A 185 18.76 3.05 -26.70
CA PRO A 185 19.51 2.98 -25.43
C PRO A 185 19.95 4.38 -24.92
N PRO A 186 20.31 4.49 -23.62
CA PRO A 186 20.49 5.76 -22.92
C PRO A 186 21.71 6.57 -23.39
N SER A 187 21.53 7.89 -23.51
CA SER A 187 22.60 8.86 -23.67
C SER A 187 23.45 8.95 -22.40
N ALA A 188 24.57 8.22 -22.40
CA ALA A 188 25.70 8.46 -21.53
C ALA A 188 26.55 9.63 -22.09
N GLY A 189 26.93 10.58 -21.24
CA GLY A 189 28.09 11.46 -21.48
C GLY A 189 27.87 12.97 -21.34
N ALA A 190 28.13 13.49 -20.14
CA ALA A 190 28.72 14.81 -19.88
C ALA A 190 29.22 14.76 -18.41
N THR A 191 30.40 14.22 -18.10
CA THR A 191 31.73 14.88 -18.12
C THR A 191 31.72 16.33 -17.68
N GLY A 192 32.27 16.55 -16.48
CA GLY A 192 32.75 17.83 -15.97
C GLY A 192 33.58 17.60 -14.70
N PRO A 193 34.92 17.59 -14.77
CA PRO A 193 35.80 17.48 -13.61
C PRO A 193 36.19 18.88 -13.09
N GLY A 194 36.30 19.09 -11.78
CA GLY A 194 36.95 20.29 -11.25
C GLY A 194 36.57 20.72 -9.85
N SER A 195 37.26 20.17 -8.84
CA SER A 195 37.88 20.93 -7.74
C SER A 195 38.42 19.96 -6.69
N ALA A 196 39.56 19.35 -7.03
CA ALA A 196 40.54 18.96 -6.04
C ALA A 196 41.33 20.22 -5.63
N GLY A 197 41.60 20.39 -4.33
CA GLY A 197 42.66 21.29 -3.88
C GLY A 197 42.35 22.11 -2.63
N ALA A 198 42.48 21.50 -1.46
CA ALA A 198 43.15 22.11 -0.30
C ALA A 198 43.32 21.05 0.80
N ALA A 199 44.40 20.28 0.67
CA ALA A 199 44.97 19.49 1.76
C ALA A 199 46.00 20.35 2.51
N SER A 200 46.30 19.93 3.75
CA SER A 200 47.42 20.34 4.61
C SER A 200 47.18 21.62 5.42
N THR A 201 47.51 21.74 6.71
CA THR A 201 48.33 20.94 7.65
C THR A 201 48.23 21.59 9.05
N ARG A 202 48.80 20.91 10.07
CA ARG A 202 49.20 21.37 11.43
C ARG A 202 48.26 20.81 12.50
N THR A 203 48.56 19.73 13.25
CA THR A 203 49.79 19.16 13.84
C THR A 203 50.58 20.12 14.73
N GLY A 204 50.63 19.79 16.04
CA GLY A 204 51.49 20.38 17.09
C GLY A 204 50.89 21.65 17.71
N GLU A 205 50.95 21.90 19.01
CA GLU A 205 51.76 21.32 20.09
C GLU A 205 51.25 21.92 21.42
N SER A 206 51.62 21.26 22.54
CA SER A 206 51.71 21.74 23.94
C SER A 206 50.45 22.23 24.67
#